data_AF-C5ZYH9-F1
#
_entry.id   AF-C5ZYH9-F1
#
_cell.length_a   1.000
_cell.length_b   1.000
_cell.length_c   1.000
_cell.angle_alpha   90.00
_cell.angle_beta   90.00
_cell.angle_gamma   90.00
#
_symmetry.space_group_name_H-M   'P 1'
#
loop_
_entity.id
_entity.type
_entity.pdbx_description
1 polymer ?
#
loop_
_entity_poly.entity_id
_entity_poly.type
_entity_poly.pdbx_seq_one_letter_code
_entity_poly.pdbx_strand_id
1 'polypeptide(L)'
;MRLTQQCSKYLKKAQESFKKGKYPECLGFCSLASGILSEIQDNPSFIAKNKVFLQMLTMLADMALDHKDEATSLFDYYQIIKDSKTPNAQQEIITMIENFDKNIFALNLAIQSIQESDIDKNDGILYKDFQKIADDIGFKEAFEDLMFSTKIIFTHKGDFLFFMQNLVDYGFKEVAMNYFENIGNILFLDKDFLRIYKQILKTGDYQ
;
A
#
# COMPACT_ATOMS: atom_id res chain seq x y z
N MET A 1 27.71 12.98 17.42
CA MET A 1 28.07 11.63 16.91
C MET A 1 27.56 10.47 17.79
N ARG A 2 27.71 10.52 19.12
CA ARG A 2 27.21 9.47 20.06
C ARG A 2 25.69 9.30 20.05
N LEU A 3 24.92 10.39 20.07
CA LEU A 3 23.45 10.34 20.04
C LEU A 3 22.90 9.77 18.72
N THR A 4 23.49 10.15 17.58
CA THR A 4 23.14 9.61 16.26
C THR A 4 23.28 8.09 16.22
N GLN A 5 24.41 7.55 16.72
CA GLN A 5 24.64 6.10 16.80
C GLN A 5 23.66 5.41 17.74
N GLN A 6 23.34 6.02 18.88
CA GLN A 6 22.35 5.49 19.82
C GLN A 6 20.95 5.48 19.23
N CYS A 7 20.53 6.54 18.54
CA CYS A 7 19.26 6.61 17.82
C CYS A 7 19.17 5.49 16.77
N SER A 8 20.20 5.34 15.92
CA SER A 8 20.24 4.25 14.92
C SER A 8 20.17 2.85 15.55
N LYS A 9 20.79 2.64 16.72
CA LYS A 9 20.69 1.38 17.45
C LYS A 9 19.26 1.09 17.89
N TYR A 10 18.53 2.08 18.42
CA TYR A 10 17.15 1.88 18.86
C TYR A 10 16.19 1.74 17.68
N LEU A 11 16.39 2.47 16.58
CA LEU A 11 15.63 2.28 15.35
C LEU A 11 15.78 0.86 14.79
N LYS A 12 17.00 0.32 14.77
CA LYS A 12 17.24 -1.06 14.34
C LYS A 12 16.49 -2.07 15.23
N LYS A 13 16.55 -1.88 16.55
CA LYS A 13 15.83 -2.73 17.51
C LYS A 13 14.31 -2.64 17.36
N ALA A 14 13.78 -1.43 17.11
CA ALA A 14 12.36 -1.24 16.84
C ALA A 14 11.94 -2.04 15.60
N GLN A 15 12.66 -1.88 14.49
CA GLN A 15 12.38 -2.57 13.24
C GLN A 15 12.48 -4.11 13.38
N GLU A 16 13.48 -4.61 14.10
CA GLU A 16 13.61 -6.04 14.40
C GLU A 16 12.46 -6.57 15.27
N SER A 17 11.98 -5.76 16.22
CA SER A 17 10.86 -6.14 17.10
C SER A 17 9.55 -6.19 16.32
N PHE A 18 9.33 -5.22 15.42
CA PHE A 18 8.20 -5.23 14.49
C PHE A 18 8.19 -6.51 13.64
N LYS A 19 9.32 -6.84 12.99
CA LYS A 19 9.47 -8.06 12.17
C LYS A 19 9.23 -9.35 12.94
N LYS A 20 9.47 -9.37 14.26
CA LYS A 20 9.23 -10.52 15.13
C LYS A 20 7.79 -10.56 15.68
N GLY A 21 6.92 -9.63 15.28
CA GLY A 21 5.56 -9.52 15.80
C GLY A 21 5.47 -9.00 17.24
N LYS A 22 6.54 -8.38 17.75
CA LYS A 22 6.63 -7.89 19.13
C LYS A 22 6.31 -6.39 19.17
N TYR A 23 5.05 -6.05 18.91
CA TYR A 23 4.64 -4.66 18.68
C TYR A 23 4.76 -3.75 19.93
N PRO A 24 4.42 -4.19 21.16
CA PRO A 24 4.66 -3.37 22.35
C PRO A 24 6.15 -3.04 22.57
N GLU A 25 7.03 -4.00 22.29
CA GLU A 25 8.48 -3.81 22.37
C GLU A 25 8.98 -2.86 21.27
N CYS A 26 8.41 -2.98 20.06
CA CYS A 26 8.65 -2.03 18.97
C CYS A 26 8.31 -0.60 19.38
N LEU A 27 7.11 -0.37 19.94
CA LEU A 27 6.67 0.94 20.42
C LEU A 27 7.60 1.48 21.52
N GLY A 28 8.05 0.63 22.44
CA GLY A 28 9.04 0.99 23.45
C GLY A 28 10.36 1.48 22.84
N PHE A 29 10.90 0.76 21.85
CA PHE A 29 12.11 1.20 21.14
C PHE A 29 11.89 2.45 20.28
N CYS A 30 10.71 2.62 19.69
CA CYS A 30 10.34 3.85 18.98
C CYS A 30 10.32 5.07 19.93
N SER A 31 9.74 4.92 21.13
CA SER A 31 9.72 5.98 22.15
C SER A 31 11.14 6.39 22.56
N LEU A 32 12.03 5.43 22.82
CA LEU A 32 13.44 5.69 23.14
C LEU A 32 14.17 6.39 21.98
N ALA A 33 13.96 5.93 20.74
CA ALA A 33 14.55 6.56 19.57
C ALA A 33 14.04 8.00 19.37
N SER A 34 12.75 8.25 19.62
CA SER A 34 12.13 9.58 19.55
C SER A 34 12.77 10.56 20.52
N GLY A 35 12.92 10.14 21.79
CA GLY A 35 13.54 10.97 22.83
C GLY A 35 14.96 11.38 22.44
N ILE A 36 15.79 10.42 22.00
CA ILE A 36 17.16 10.70 21.55
C ILE A 36 17.17 11.59 20.31
N LEU A 37 16.28 11.35 19.35
CA LEU A 37 16.20 12.13 18.12
C LEU A 37 15.90 13.61 18.43
N SER A 38 15.08 13.89 19.43
CA SER A 38 14.74 15.25 19.87
C SER A 38 15.91 16.03 20.49
N GLU A 39 16.94 15.33 20.98
CA GLU A 39 18.14 15.94 21.56
C GLU A 39 19.24 16.23 20.52
N ILE A 40 19.12 15.69 19.30
CA ILE A 40 20.09 15.93 18.23
C ILE A 40 19.81 17.32 17.62
N GLN A 41 20.81 18.19 17.63
CA GLN A 41 20.72 19.53 17.04
C GLN A 41 21.57 19.66 15.75
N ASP A 42 22.72 18.98 15.73
CA ASP A 42 23.76 19.22 14.70
C ASP A 42 23.66 18.29 13.47
N ASN A 43 22.47 17.76 13.15
CA ASN A 43 22.29 16.95 11.94
C ASN A 43 20.85 16.98 11.38
N PRO A 44 20.42 18.10 10.77
CA PRO A 44 19.05 18.27 10.26
C PRO A 44 18.60 17.20 9.27
N SER A 45 19.51 16.74 8.38
CA SER A 45 19.19 15.69 7.40
C SER A 45 18.91 14.34 8.07
N PHE A 46 19.72 13.96 9.07
CA PHE A 46 19.46 12.77 9.87
C PHE A 46 18.14 12.88 10.63
N ILE A 47 17.87 14.04 11.23
CA ILE A 47 16.62 14.27 11.98
C ILE A 47 15.42 14.11 11.06
N ALA A 48 15.39 14.81 9.92
CA ALA A 48 14.27 14.75 8.97
C ALA A 48 14.00 13.33 8.48
N LYS A 49 15.04 12.61 8.03
CA LYS A 49 14.91 11.23 7.52
C LYS A 49 14.38 10.27 8.59
N ASN A 50 14.97 10.31 9.79
CA ASN A 50 14.61 9.35 10.83
C ASN A 50 13.28 9.70 11.52
N LYS A 51 12.86 10.96 11.53
CA LYS A 51 11.57 11.38 12.07
C LYS A 51 10.41 10.73 11.30
N VAL A 52 10.43 10.80 9.97
CA VAL A 52 9.37 10.22 9.14
C VAL A 52 9.37 8.69 9.24
N PHE A 53 10.55 8.06 9.21
CA PHE A 53 10.66 6.61 9.40
C PHE A 53 10.13 6.15 10.77
N LEU A 54 10.46 6.89 11.83
CA LEU A 54 9.99 6.60 13.18
C LEU A 54 8.46 6.74 13.29
N GLN A 55 7.89 7.79 12.70
CA GLN A 55 6.45 8.00 12.66
C GLN A 55 5.75 6.82 11.97
N MET A 56 6.19 6.46 10.77
CA MET A 56 5.65 5.31 10.03
C MET A 56 5.73 4.02 10.85
N LEU A 57 6.89 3.68 11.41
CA LEU A 57 7.06 2.45 12.18
C LEU A 57 6.22 2.44 13.47
N THR A 58 6.03 3.59 14.10
CA THR A 58 5.17 3.73 15.28
C THR A 58 3.71 3.49 14.92
N MET A 59 3.23 4.11 13.85
CA MET A 59 1.85 3.95 13.36
C MET A 59 1.56 2.50 12.95
N LEU A 60 2.51 1.84 12.27
CA LEU A 60 2.39 0.42 11.94
C LEU A 60 2.34 -0.45 13.19
N ALA A 61 3.21 -0.20 14.18
CA ALA A 61 3.24 -0.99 15.40
C ALA A 61 1.98 -0.80 16.25
N ASP A 62 1.43 0.42 16.27
CA ASP A 62 0.15 0.75 16.92
C ASP A 62 -1.01 0.03 16.21
N MET A 63 -1.11 0.17 14.89
CA MET A 63 -2.09 -0.53 14.05
C MET A 63 -2.01 -2.05 14.23
N ALA A 64 -0.82 -2.62 14.35
CA ALA A 64 -0.61 -4.06 14.50
C ALA A 64 -1.15 -4.64 15.82
N LEU A 65 -1.47 -3.80 16.81
CA LEU A 65 -2.10 -4.24 18.06
C LEU A 65 -3.53 -4.76 17.80
N ASP A 66 -4.26 -4.13 16.87
CA ASP A 66 -5.65 -4.47 16.53
C ASP A 66 -5.79 -5.12 15.14
N HIS A 67 -4.88 -4.78 14.22
CA HIS A 67 -4.91 -5.12 12.78
C HIS A 67 -3.53 -5.65 12.35
N LYS A 68 -3.12 -6.74 13.00
CA LYS A 68 -1.80 -7.36 12.86
C LYS A 68 -1.44 -7.65 11.40
N ASP A 69 -2.29 -8.41 10.73
CA ASP A 69 -1.99 -8.90 9.37
C ASP A 69 -1.89 -7.72 8.41
N GLU A 70 -2.75 -6.72 8.59
CA GLU A 70 -2.76 -5.53 7.77
C GLU A 70 -1.51 -4.66 7.96
N ALA A 71 -1.11 -4.42 9.21
CA ALA A 71 0.10 -3.67 9.50
C ALA A 71 1.37 -4.39 9.02
N THR A 72 1.43 -5.72 9.17
CA THR A 72 2.56 -6.52 8.67
C THR A 72 2.67 -6.42 7.15
N SER A 73 1.55 -6.55 6.44
CA SER A 73 1.55 -6.44 4.99
C SER A 73 1.88 -5.02 4.48
N LEU A 74 1.46 -3.95 5.17
CA LEU A 74 1.94 -2.58 4.86
C LEU A 74 3.45 -2.45 5.04
N PHE A 75 4.01 -3.07 6.07
CA PHE A 75 5.44 -3.04 6.31
C PHE A 75 6.24 -3.85 5.27
N ASP A 76 5.70 -4.97 4.80
CA ASP A 76 6.29 -5.74 3.71
C ASP A 76 6.25 -4.96 2.40
N TYR A 77 5.12 -4.30 2.12
CA TYR A 77 4.99 -3.39 0.99
C TYR A 77 6.01 -2.23 1.06
N TYR A 78 6.19 -1.63 2.24
CA TYR A 78 7.26 -0.67 2.49
C TYR A 78 8.66 -1.22 2.17
N GLN A 79 8.94 -2.50 2.48
CA GLN A 79 10.23 -3.09 2.14
C GLN A 79 10.48 -3.15 0.63
N ILE A 80 9.42 -3.27 -0.18
CA ILE A 80 9.52 -3.27 -1.64
C ILE A 80 9.77 -1.85 -2.15
N ILE A 81 8.96 -0.87 -1.72
CA ILE A 81 9.01 0.50 -2.25
C ILE A 81 10.04 1.43 -1.61
N LYS A 82 10.77 1.00 -0.58
CA LYS A 82 11.87 1.79 -0.03
C LYS A 82 13.14 1.71 -0.90
N ASP A 83 13.26 0.63 -1.68
CA ASP A 83 14.43 0.33 -2.51
C ASP A 83 14.19 0.75 -3.98
N SER A 84 12.95 1.07 -4.33
CA SER A 84 12.54 1.71 -5.58
C SER A 84 12.96 3.18 -5.66
N LYS A 85 12.90 3.80 -6.86
CA LYS A 85 13.16 5.25 -7.01
C LYS A 85 12.06 6.13 -6.40
N THR A 86 11.12 5.56 -5.65
CA THR A 86 9.98 6.25 -5.03
C THR A 86 10.45 7.23 -3.96
N PRO A 87 10.36 8.56 -4.19
CA PRO A 87 10.64 9.51 -3.14
C PRO A 87 9.57 9.38 -2.05
N ASN A 88 9.97 9.35 -0.78
CA ASN A 88 9.09 9.37 0.38
C ASN A 88 8.19 8.12 0.59
N ALA A 89 8.70 6.92 0.31
CA ALA A 89 8.01 5.66 0.62
C ALA A 89 7.41 5.59 2.04
N GLN A 90 8.08 6.18 3.05
CA GLN A 90 7.54 6.25 4.41
C GLN A 90 6.24 7.06 4.51
N GLN A 91 6.13 8.15 3.76
CA GLN A 91 4.96 9.03 3.76
C GLN A 91 3.77 8.39 3.05
N GLU A 92 4.01 7.57 2.02
CA GLU A 92 2.97 6.78 1.37
C GLU A 92 2.33 5.82 2.36
N ILE A 93 3.15 5.10 3.13
CA ILE A 93 2.67 4.14 4.14
C ILE A 93 1.92 4.87 5.26
N ILE A 94 2.41 6.01 5.74
CA ILE A 94 1.69 6.84 6.71
C ILE A 94 0.31 7.22 6.18
N THR A 95 0.24 7.71 4.94
CA THR A 95 -1.02 8.05 4.28
C THR A 95 -1.97 6.85 4.19
N MET A 96 -1.46 5.65 3.91
CA MET A 96 -2.27 4.42 3.87
C MET A 96 -2.82 4.03 5.24
N ILE A 97 -2.05 4.23 6.32
CA ILE A 97 -2.51 3.99 7.69
C ILE A 97 -3.57 5.04 8.10
N GLU A 98 -3.35 6.31 7.79
CA GLU A 98 -4.31 7.40 8.11
C GLU A 98 -5.65 7.22 7.38
N ASN A 99 -5.62 6.65 6.18
CA ASN A 99 -6.80 6.35 5.38
C ASN A 99 -7.26 4.89 5.52
N PHE A 100 -6.80 4.17 6.54
CA PHE A 100 -7.05 2.74 6.67
C PHE A 100 -8.55 2.44 6.75
N ASP A 101 -9.07 1.91 5.64
CA ASP A 101 -10.32 1.17 5.56
C ASP A 101 -9.94 -0.30 5.37
N LYS A 102 -10.29 -1.15 6.34
CA LYS A 102 -9.97 -2.59 6.32
C LYS A 102 -10.38 -3.27 5.01
N ASN A 103 -11.48 -2.85 4.40
CA ASN A 103 -11.93 -3.39 3.13
C ASN A 103 -11.00 -3.00 1.98
N ILE A 104 -10.49 -1.76 2.01
CA ILE A 104 -9.54 -1.27 0.99
C ILE A 104 -8.16 -1.86 1.13
N PHE A 105 -7.76 -2.08 2.36
CA PHE A 105 -6.50 -2.71 2.61
C PHE A 105 -6.48 -4.16 2.09
N ALA A 106 -7.48 -4.96 2.47
CA ALA A 106 -7.60 -6.33 2.01
C ALA A 106 -7.74 -6.42 0.47
N LEU A 107 -8.40 -5.42 -0.12
CA LEU A 107 -8.50 -5.25 -1.57
C LEU A 107 -7.12 -5.03 -2.23
N ASN A 108 -6.29 -4.13 -1.70
CA ASN A 108 -4.94 -3.91 -2.23
C ASN A 108 -4.04 -5.15 -2.13
N LEU A 109 -4.20 -5.98 -1.09
CA LEU A 109 -3.46 -7.24 -0.97
C LEU A 109 -3.89 -8.29 -2.00
N ALA A 110 -5.20 -8.44 -2.22
CA ALA A 110 -5.71 -9.32 -3.28
C ALA A 110 -5.25 -8.86 -4.67
N ILE A 111 -5.20 -7.55 -4.91
CA ILE A 111 -4.67 -6.95 -6.14
C ILE A 111 -3.18 -7.23 -6.29
N GLN A 112 -2.41 -7.12 -5.21
CA GLN A 112 -0.99 -7.45 -5.20
C GLN A 112 -0.76 -8.91 -5.61
N SER A 113 -1.51 -9.87 -5.06
CA SER A 113 -1.32 -11.28 -5.41
C SER A 113 -1.63 -11.58 -6.88
N ILE A 114 -2.54 -10.82 -7.51
CA ILE A 114 -2.78 -10.91 -8.96
C ILE A 114 -1.56 -10.39 -9.73
N GLN A 115 -1.03 -9.26 -9.29
CA GLN A 115 0.05 -8.56 -9.99
C GLN A 115 1.41 -9.25 -9.77
N GLU A 116 1.63 -10.04 -8.72
CA GLU A 116 2.90 -10.76 -8.49
C GLU A 116 3.17 -11.94 -9.45
N SER A 117 2.23 -12.29 -10.33
CA SER A 117 2.38 -13.43 -11.26
C SER A 117 3.33 -13.23 -12.45
N ASP A 118 3.81 -11.99 -12.70
CA ASP A 118 4.78 -11.72 -13.78
C ASP A 118 6.11 -11.21 -13.21
N ILE A 119 7.21 -11.84 -13.62
CA ILE A 119 8.54 -11.78 -13.01
C ILE A 119 9.27 -10.41 -13.18
N ASP A 120 8.71 -9.47 -13.95
CA ASP A 120 9.32 -8.17 -14.27
C ASP A 120 8.39 -6.96 -13.98
N LYS A 121 7.87 -6.82 -12.75
CA LYS A 121 7.12 -5.61 -12.35
C LYS A 121 8.00 -4.61 -11.62
N ASN A 122 8.06 -3.40 -12.15
CA ASN A 122 8.68 -2.22 -11.54
C ASN A 122 7.77 -1.61 -10.46
N ASP A 123 8.37 -0.65 -9.74
CA ASP A 123 7.80 0.26 -8.74
C ASP A 123 6.28 0.49 -8.86
N GLY A 124 5.53 0.33 -7.77
CA GLY A 124 4.08 0.59 -7.75
C GLY A 124 3.73 2.07 -7.91
N ILE A 125 2.60 2.35 -8.57
CA ILE A 125 2.01 3.67 -8.72
C ILE A 125 0.66 3.77 -7.98
N LEU A 126 0.37 4.93 -7.42
CA LEU A 126 -0.95 5.21 -6.88
C LEU A 126 -1.97 5.33 -8.02
N TYR A 127 -3.21 4.92 -7.77
CA TYR A 127 -4.30 5.05 -8.75
C TYR A 127 -4.50 6.49 -9.21
N LYS A 128 -4.29 7.47 -8.32
CA LYS A 128 -4.34 8.90 -8.67
C LYS A 128 -3.29 9.30 -9.70
N ASP A 129 -2.13 8.65 -9.71
CA ASP A 129 -1.09 8.90 -10.71
C ASP A 129 -1.40 8.15 -12.01
N PHE A 130 -1.94 6.94 -11.93
CA PHE A 130 -2.54 6.27 -13.09
C PHE A 130 -3.61 7.14 -13.76
N GLN A 131 -4.50 7.77 -12.98
CA GLN A 131 -5.55 8.64 -13.51
C GLN A 131 -4.98 9.82 -14.29
N LYS A 132 -3.91 10.46 -13.80
CA LYS A 132 -3.24 11.55 -14.55
C LYS A 132 -2.73 11.08 -15.91
N ILE A 133 -2.18 9.86 -15.98
CA ILE A 133 -1.72 9.27 -17.24
C ILE A 133 -2.93 8.99 -18.15
N ALA A 134 -3.99 8.39 -17.60
CA ALA A 134 -5.21 8.09 -18.34
C ALA A 134 -5.93 9.35 -18.85
N ASP A 135 -5.85 10.47 -18.13
CA ASP A 135 -6.40 11.75 -18.57
C ASP A 135 -5.65 12.32 -19.79
N ASP A 136 -4.35 12.02 -19.92
CA ASP A 136 -3.50 12.48 -21.02
C ASP A 136 -3.64 11.60 -22.28
N ILE A 137 -3.61 10.27 -22.13
CA ILE A 137 -3.52 9.34 -23.28
C ILE A 137 -4.74 8.43 -23.47
N GLY A 138 -5.71 8.48 -22.55
CA GLY A 138 -6.87 7.58 -22.52
C GLY A 138 -6.67 6.40 -21.57
N PHE A 139 -7.77 5.93 -20.97
CA PHE A 139 -7.74 4.82 -20.00
C PHE A 139 -7.21 3.52 -20.60
N LYS A 140 -7.64 3.20 -21.83
CA LYS A 140 -7.30 1.92 -22.48
C LYS A 140 -5.80 1.86 -22.74
N GLU A 141 -5.26 2.90 -23.37
CA GLU A 141 -3.86 3.06 -23.69
C GLU A 141 -3.00 3.09 -22.42
N ALA A 142 -3.38 3.88 -21.41
CA ALA A 142 -2.69 3.92 -20.12
C ALA A 142 -2.69 2.56 -19.40
N PHE A 143 -3.79 1.82 -19.47
CA PHE A 143 -3.88 0.50 -18.86
C PHE A 143 -3.00 -0.52 -19.59
N GLU A 144 -3.02 -0.58 -20.91
CA GLU A 144 -2.19 -1.50 -21.70
C GLU A 144 -0.69 -1.25 -21.48
N ASP A 145 -0.28 0.02 -21.37
CA ASP A 145 1.11 0.41 -21.11
C ASP A 145 1.61 0.00 -19.72
N LEU A 146 0.71 -0.06 -18.73
CA LEU A 146 1.06 -0.25 -17.32
C LEU A 146 0.73 -1.64 -16.77
N MET A 147 -0.23 -2.37 -17.35
CA MET A 147 -0.76 -3.61 -16.78
C MET A 147 0.27 -4.72 -16.62
N PHE A 148 1.31 -4.74 -17.47
CA PHE A 148 2.37 -5.74 -17.42
C PHE A 148 3.54 -5.35 -16.53
N SER A 149 3.76 -4.04 -16.33
CA SER A 149 5.01 -3.51 -15.82
C SER A 149 4.88 -2.84 -14.46
N THR A 150 3.66 -2.47 -14.04
CA THR A 150 3.45 -1.55 -12.91
C THR A 150 2.31 -2.01 -12.00
N LYS A 151 2.54 -1.94 -10.69
CA LYS A 151 1.52 -2.23 -9.66
C LYS A 151 0.64 -1.00 -9.39
N ILE A 152 -0.67 -1.11 -9.58
CA ILE A 152 -1.63 -0.02 -9.27
C ILE A 152 -2.15 -0.15 -7.83
N ILE A 153 -2.07 0.92 -7.05
CA ILE A 153 -2.44 0.94 -5.62
C ILE A 153 -3.60 1.90 -5.36
N PHE A 154 -4.60 1.43 -4.63
CA PHE A 154 -5.84 2.17 -4.36
C PHE A 154 -5.84 2.72 -2.94
N THR A 155 -6.21 3.98 -2.76
CA THR A 155 -6.31 4.59 -1.42
C THR A 155 -7.75 4.62 -0.89
N HIS A 156 -8.75 4.48 -1.77
CA HIS A 156 -10.17 4.55 -1.41
C HIS A 156 -11.02 3.56 -2.22
N LYS A 157 -12.16 3.14 -1.65
CA LYS A 157 -13.06 2.15 -2.27
C LYS A 157 -13.68 2.66 -3.56
N GLY A 158 -14.05 3.94 -3.59
CA GLY A 158 -14.57 4.58 -4.79
C GLY A 158 -13.60 4.48 -5.97
N ASP A 159 -12.31 4.68 -5.72
CA ASP A 159 -11.26 4.64 -6.74
C ASP A 159 -11.15 3.25 -7.37
N PHE A 160 -11.16 2.20 -6.55
CA PHE A 160 -11.17 0.84 -7.05
C PHE A 160 -12.44 0.52 -7.83
N LEU A 161 -13.62 0.86 -7.30
CA LEU A 161 -14.89 0.61 -8.00
C LEU A 161 -14.93 1.33 -9.35
N PHE A 162 -14.40 2.55 -9.42
CA PHE A 162 -14.31 3.32 -10.66
C PHE A 162 -13.32 2.68 -11.64
N PHE A 163 -12.17 2.21 -11.16
CA PHE A 163 -11.22 1.45 -11.97
C PHE A 163 -11.84 0.17 -12.54
N MET A 164 -12.57 -0.60 -11.72
CA MET A 164 -13.26 -1.81 -12.17
C MET A 164 -14.33 -1.51 -13.21
N GLN A 165 -15.09 -0.42 -13.04
CA GLN A 165 -16.06 0.02 -14.02
C GLN A 165 -15.38 0.31 -15.36
N ASN A 166 -14.27 1.05 -15.34
CA ASN A 166 -13.50 1.35 -16.54
C ASN A 166 -12.94 0.08 -17.19
N LEU A 167 -12.42 -0.89 -16.44
CA LEU A 167 -11.99 -2.16 -17.01
C LEU A 167 -13.12 -2.85 -17.79
N VAL A 168 -14.34 -2.85 -17.25
CA VAL A 168 -15.51 -3.43 -17.92
C VAL A 168 -15.89 -2.63 -19.17
N ASP A 169 -15.94 -1.30 -19.04
CA ASP A 169 -16.40 -0.40 -20.10
C ASP A 169 -15.42 -0.39 -21.29
N TYR A 170 -14.11 -0.56 -21.05
CA TYR A 170 -13.06 -0.59 -22.08
C TYR A 170 -12.69 -2.01 -22.56
N GLY A 171 -13.46 -3.04 -22.18
CA GLY A 171 -13.34 -4.40 -22.73
C GLY A 171 -12.39 -5.34 -22.01
N PHE A 172 -11.79 -4.94 -20.89
CA PHE A 172 -10.91 -5.75 -20.04
C PHE A 172 -11.69 -6.59 -19.02
N LYS A 173 -12.80 -7.21 -19.44
CA LYS A 173 -13.70 -7.95 -18.55
C LYS A 173 -13.03 -9.15 -17.87
N GLU A 174 -12.20 -9.89 -18.59
CA GLU A 174 -11.50 -11.06 -18.03
C GLU A 174 -10.52 -10.62 -16.93
N VAL A 175 -9.85 -9.49 -17.13
CA VAL A 175 -8.96 -8.89 -16.13
C VAL A 175 -9.78 -8.43 -14.92
N ALA A 176 -10.91 -7.74 -15.15
CA ALA A 176 -11.82 -7.36 -14.08
C ALA A 176 -12.33 -8.60 -13.31
N MET A 177 -12.67 -9.68 -14.01
CA MET A 177 -13.13 -10.91 -13.38
C MET A 177 -12.03 -11.54 -12.52
N ASN A 178 -10.79 -11.58 -13.00
CA ASN A 178 -9.65 -12.05 -12.21
C ASN A 178 -9.46 -11.20 -10.94
N TYR A 179 -9.63 -9.88 -11.02
CA TYR A 179 -9.68 -9.02 -9.83
C TYR A 179 -10.78 -9.45 -8.86
N PHE A 180 -12.02 -9.62 -9.34
CA PHE A 180 -13.13 -10.05 -8.49
C PHE A 180 -12.88 -11.43 -7.84
N GLU A 181 -12.43 -12.44 -8.58
CA GLU A 181 -12.26 -13.79 -8.02
C GLU A 181 -11.23 -13.84 -6.88
N ASN A 182 -10.18 -13.03 -6.94
CA ASN A 182 -9.12 -13.01 -5.92
C ASN A 182 -9.45 -12.12 -4.71
N ILE A 183 -10.36 -11.14 -4.83
CA ILE A 183 -10.79 -10.31 -3.68
C ILE A 183 -11.69 -11.13 -2.71
N GLY A 184 -12.22 -12.27 -3.16
CA GLY A 184 -12.88 -13.26 -2.31
C GLY A 184 -14.13 -12.74 -1.58
N ASN A 185 -14.34 -13.19 -0.34
CA ASN A 185 -15.57 -12.96 0.44
C ASN A 185 -15.87 -11.49 0.78
N ILE A 186 -14.89 -10.60 0.65
CA ILE A 186 -15.04 -9.15 0.89
C ILE A 186 -16.08 -8.56 -0.09
N LEU A 187 -16.19 -9.13 -1.29
CA LEU A 187 -17.12 -8.72 -2.33
C LEU A 187 -18.59 -8.98 -2.00
N PHE A 188 -18.89 -10.06 -1.29
CA PHE A 188 -20.27 -10.51 -1.11
C PHE A 188 -21.04 -9.68 -0.07
N LEU A 189 -20.34 -8.91 0.75
CA LEU A 189 -20.92 -8.07 1.79
C LEU A 189 -21.23 -6.65 1.31
N ASP A 190 -20.74 -6.26 0.11
CA ASP A 190 -20.81 -4.89 -0.37
C ASP A 190 -21.65 -4.73 -1.64
N LYS A 191 -22.69 -3.89 -1.55
CA LYS A 191 -23.69 -3.70 -2.62
C LYS A 191 -23.11 -3.12 -3.90
N ASP A 192 -22.07 -2.28 -3.81
CA ASP A 192 -21.48 -1.65 -4.99
C ASP A 192 -20.66 -2.65 -5.80
N PHE A 193 -19.88 -3.48 -5.10
CA PHE A 193 -19.13 -4.57 -5.71
C PHE A 193 -20.07 -5.60 -6.36
N LEU A 194 -21.15 -6.00 -5.68
CA LEU A 194 -22.17 -6.89 -6.25
C LEU A 194 -22.82 -6.32 -7.51
N ARG A 195 -22.98 -5.00 -7.61
CA ARG A 195 -23.53 -4.35 -8.81
C ARG A 195 -22.59 -4.51 -10.00
N ILE A 196 -21.31 -4.20 -9.85
CA ILE A 196 -20.31 -4.32 -10.92
C ILE A 196 -20.12 -5.80 -11.30
N TYR A 197 -20.05 -6.70 -10.31
CA TYR A 197 -19.97 -8.14 -10.56
C TYR A 197 -21.14 -8.65 -11.41
N LYS A 198 -22.37 -8.23 -11.09
CA LYS A 198 -23.55 -8.56 -11.92
C LYS A 198 -23.48 -7.97 -13.32
N GLN A 199 -22.88 -6.79 -13.50
CA GLN A 199 -22.69 -6.20 -14.82
C GLN A 199 -21.74 -7.06 -15.66
N ILE A 200 -20.62 -7.51 -15.09
CA ILE A 200 -19.68 -8.42 -15.76
C ILE A 200 -20.40 -9.68 -16.25
N LEU A 201 -21.15 -10.33 -15.35
CA LEU A 201 -21.89 -11.56 -15.68
C LEU A 201 -22.94 -11.35 -16.78
N LYS A 202 -23.74 -10.28 -16.71
CA LYS A 202 -24.78 -9.99 -17.72
C LYS A 202 -24.23 -9.72 -19.12
N THR A 203 -22.97 -9.33 -19.22
CA THR A 203 -22.35 -9.01 -20.51
C THR A 203 -21.64 -10.21 -21.14
N GLY A 204 -21.75 -11.40 -20.53
CA GLY A 204 -21.25 -12.68 -21.06
C GLY A 204 -22.30 -13.51 -21.82
N ASP A 205 -23.57 -13.08 -21.86
CA ASP A 205 -24.70 -13.81 -22.47
C ASP A 205 -24.93 -13.52 -23.97
N TYR A 206 -23.92 -13.02 -24.68
CA TYR A 206 -23.95 -12.97 -26.16
C TYR A 206 -22.82 -13.83 -26.73
N GLN A 207 -23.07 -15.14 -26.78
CA GLN A 207 -22.48 -16.04 -27.76
C GLN A 207 -23.53 -16.36 -28.83
#